data_AF-A0A9D4FJS8-F1
#
_entry.id   AF-A0A9D4FJS8-F1
#
_cell.length_a   1.000
_cell.length_b   1.000
_cell.length_c   1.000
_cell.angle_alpha   90.00
_cell.angle_beta   90.00
_cell.angle_gamma   90.00
#
_symmetry.space_group_name_H-M   'P 1'
#
loop_
_entity.id
_entity.type
_entity.pdbx_description
1 polymer ?
#
loop_
_entity_poly.entity_id
_entity_poly.type
_entity_poly.pdbx_seq_one_letter_code
_entity_poly.pdbx_strand_id
1 'polypeptide(L)'
;MQYECGTTLNTYTHGKTSDSLGLLCQPCGHEWLKEEYHTMYGARDKKIIFKGKKYVQHDFDVEKGMGLFQVSSNRTELDSCKQLKPGDHISWHNHYVLYHHAIVVDVNPSQNRLQVVHYGTVKGEDKKIKIVKEWIDFAKPCWKAIRIDYTNDSPPELVLARAESRLGETKYRFLDNNCESFATFCKTGVNESCQAKWLAQKLKKVLKVTGARVVAELTKVGGALGKEITKDIAEGAVKTAVSKAAVAEVLETVPKHQIM
;
A
#
# COMPACT_ATOMS: atom_id res chain seq x y z
N MET A 1 -16.62 -25.52 2.16
CA MET A 1 -17.17 -24.33 2.86
C MET A 1 -17.37 -23.24 1.83
N GLN A 2 -18.61 -22.79 1.66
CA GLN A 2 -18.97 -21.69 0.77
C GLN A 2 -18.52 -20.37 1.41
N TYR A 3 -17.92 -19.50 0.62
CA TYR A 3 -17.41 -18.21 1.07
C TYR A 3 -18.56 -17.26 1.42
N GLU A 4 -18.59 -16.76 2.65
CA GLU A 4 -19.68 -15.95 3.22
C GLU A 4 -19.58 -14.43 2.93
N CYS A 5 -18.64 -13.96 2.09
CA CYS A 5 -18.50 -12.52 1.78
C CYS A 5 -19.71 -11.93 1.03
N GLY A 6 -20.71 -12.73 0.62
CA GLY A 6 -22.00 -12.25 0.10
C GLY A 6 -21.98 -11.32 -1.12
N THR A 7 -20.85 -11.13 -1.81
CA THR A 7 -20.71 -10.03 -2.79
C THR A 7 -19.66 -10.26 -3.89
N THR A 8 -19.68 -9.40 -4.90
CA THR A 8 -18.92 -9.40 -6.17
C THR A 8 -17.43 -9.72 -6.02
N LEU A 9 -17.00 -10.78 -6.70
CA LEU A 9 -15.60 -11.16 -6.87
C LEU A 9 -15.09 -10.66 -8.22
N ASN A 10 -14.06 -9.82 -8.22
CA ASN A 10 -13.36 -9.47 -9.46
C ASN A 10 -12.37 -10.58 -9.79
N THR A 11 -12.45 -11.11 -11.00
CA THR A 11 -11.49 -12.11 -11.51
C THR A 11 -10.22 -11.44 -11.97
N TYR A 12 -9.08 -11.99 -11.57
CA TYR A 12 -7.77 -11.58 -12.08
C TYR A 12 -7.49 -12.29 -13.39
N THR A 13 -7.76 -11.60 -14.49
CA THR A 13 -7.43 -12.06 -15.83
C THR A 13 -6.42 -11.09 -16.43
N HIS A 14 -5.40 -11.62 -17.10
CA HIS A 14 -4.48 -10.81 -17.90
C HIS A 14 -4.25 -11.50 -19.26
N GLY A 15 -4.24 -10.71 -20.33
CA GLY A 15 -4.13 -11.21 -21.69
C GLY A 15 -5.38 -11.95 -22.19
N LYS A 16 -5.22 -12.86 -23.17
CA LYS A 16 -6.33 -13.59 -23.81
C LYS A 16 -6.81 -14.81 -23.03
N THR A 17 -6.31 -15.05 -21.82
CA THR A 17 -6.67 -16.26 -21.07
C THR A 17 -8.02 -16.04 -20.40
N SER A 18 -8.95 -16.98 -20.60
CA SER A 18 -10.21 -17.04 -19.83
C SER A 18 -10.00 -17.48 -18.37
N ASP A 19 -8.76 -17.75 -18.01
CA ASP A 19 -8.35 -18.46 -16.82
C ASP A 19 -7.89 -17.49 -15.73
N SER A 20 -8.79 -17.21 -14.78
CA SER A 20 -8.52 -16.29 -13.68
C SER A 20 -7.38 -16.77 -12.77
N LEU A 21 -6.32 -15.98 -12.64
CA LEU A 21 -5.14 -16.23 -11.79
C LEU A 21 -5.47 -16.13 -10.29
N GLY A 22 -6.51 -15.35 -9.97
CA GLY A 22 -6.96 -15.07 -8.62
C GLY A 22 -8.30 -14.31 -8.60
N LEU A 23 -8.74 -13.90 -7.43
CA LEU A 23 -10.02 -13.24 -7.17
C LEU A 23 -9.82 -12.17 -6.08
N LEU A 24 -10.53 -11.05 -6.19
CA LEU A 24 -10.58 -10.01 -5.15
C LEU A 24 -12.02 -9.82 -4.67
N CYS A 25 -12.29 -9.98 -3.37
CA CYS A 25 -13.58 -9.59 -2.80
C CYS A 25 -13.60 -8.06 -2.64
N GLN A 26 -14.43 -7.38 -3.44
CA GLN A 26 -14.53 -5.91 -3.45
C GLN A 26 -14.91 -5.26 -2.10
N PRO A 27 -15.81 -5.84 -1.28
CA PRO A 27 -16.16 -5.27 0.02
C PRO A 27 -15.05 -5.39 1.08
N CYS A 28 -14.41 -6.56 1.18
CA CYS A 28 -13.47 -6.83 2.28
C CYS A 28 -12.00 -6.76 1.88
N GLY A 29 -11.69 -6.63 0.58
CA GLY A 29 -10.33 -6.49 0.06
C GLY A 29 -9.47 -7.76 0.18
N HIS A 30 -10.07 -8.91 0.52
CA HIS A 30 -9.36 -10.18 0.56
C HIS A 30 -9.09 -10.71 -0.85
N GLU A 31 -7.85 -11.12 -1.06
CA GLU A 31 -7.37 -11.75 -2.27
C GLU A 31 -7.34 -13.27 -2.14
N TRP A 32 -7.69 -13.96 -3.22
CA TRP A 32 -7.66 -15.41 -3.35
C TRP A 32 -6.88 -15.76 -4.61
N LEU A 33 -5.82 -16.55 -4.52
CA LEU A 33 -4.95 -16.87 -5.65
C LEU A 33 -5.04 -18.36 -5.99
N LYS A 34 -4.75 -18.73 -7.24
CA LYS A 34 -4.46 -20.14 -7.54
C LYS A 34 -3.23 -20.58 -6.74
N GLU A 35 -3.17 -21.87 -6.43
CA GLU A 35 -2.12 -22.47 -5.59
C GLU A 35 -0.71 -22.26 -6.17
N GLU A 36 -0.57 -22.16 -7.50
CA GLU A 36 0.69 -21.87 -8.19
C GLU A 36 1.24 -20.45 -7.92
N TYR A 37 0.37 -19.50 -7.61
CA TYR A 37 0.74 -18.11 -7.27
C TYR A 37 0.85 -17.89 -5.76
N HIS A 38 0.74 -18.96 -4.97
CA HIS A 38 0.52 -18.88 -3.53
C HIS A 38 1.81 -18.83 -2.69
N THR A 39 2.98 -18.65 -3.30
CA THR A 39 4.24 -19.13 -2.71
C THR A 39 5.19 -18.08 -2.13
N MET A 40 4.73 -16.89 -1.72
CA MET A 40 5.68 -15.87 -1.22
C MET A 40 5.49 -15.32 0.20
N TYR A 41 4.30 -15.36 0.85
CA TYR A 41 4.13 -14.61 2.12
C TYR A 41 3.29 -15.26 3.23
N GLY A 42 3.13 -16.59 3.22
CA GLY A 42 2.40 -17.31 4.26
C GLY A 42 0.92 -17.46 3.92
N ALA A 43 0.47 -18.71 3.92
CA ALA A 43 -0.91 -19.07 3.68
C ALA A 43 -1.75 -18.91 4.95
N ARG A 44 -3.03 -18.56 4.82
CA ARG A 44 -4.04 -19.11 5.72
C ARG A 44 -4.65 -20.35 5.07
N ASP A 45 -5.08 -21.30 5.87
CA ASP A 45 -5.66 -22.58 5.41
C ASP A 45 -7.03 -22.44 4.71
N LYS A 46 -7.50 -21.21 4.45
CA LYS A 46 -8.81 -20.99 3.83
C LYS A 46 -8.71 -21.20 2.32
N LYS A 47 -9.53 -22.12 1.83
CA LYS A 47 -9.67 -22.45 0.41
C LYS A 47 -11.10 -22.26 -0.03
N ILE A 48 -11.30 -21.74 -1.23
CA ILE A 48 -12.61 -21.61 -1.88
C ILE A 48 -12.62 -22.30 -3.23
N ILE A 49 -13.81 -22.67 -3.70
CA ILE A 49 -14.03 -23.13 -5.07
C ILE A 49 -14.88 -22.07 -5.77
N PHE A 50 -14.36 -21.54 -6.88
CA PHE A 50 -15.06 -20.57 -7.71
C PHE A 50 -15.00 -21.03 -9.16
N LYS A 51 -16.17 -21.14 -9.81
CA LYS A 51 -16.32 -21.67 -11.18
C LYS A 51 -15.54 -22.99 -11.41
N GLY A 52 -15.62 -23.91 -10.45
CA GLY A 52 -14.96 -25.23 -10.51
C GLY A 52 -13.45 -25.22 -10.25
N LYS A 53 -12.84 -24.07 -9.96
CA LYS A 53 -11.40 -23.93 -9.68
C LYS A 53 -11.14 -23.62 -8.22
N LYS A 54 -10.05 -24.16 -7.67
CA LYS A 54 -9.62 -23.94 -6.28
C LYS A 54 -8.77 -22.67 -6.18
N TYR A 55 -9.06 -21.86 -5.17
CA TYR A 55 -8.29 -20.69 -4.81
C TYR A 55 -7.96 -20.72 -3.32
N VAL A 56 -6.78 -20.25 -2.95
CA VAL A 56 -6.29 -20.17 -1.58
C VAL A 56 -6.27 -18.71 -1.16
N GLN A 57 -6.70 -18.43 0.08
CA GLN A 57 -6.66 -17.07 0.60
C GLN A 57 -5.20 -16.61 0.68
N HIS A 58 -4.92 -15.48 0.03
CA HIS A 58 -3.68 -14.78 0.23
C HIS A 58 -3.86 -13.83 1.41
N ASP A 59 -3.22 -14.16 2.54
CA ASP A 59 -3.19 -13.28 3.70
C ASP A 59 -1.75 -12.87 3.92
N PHE A 60 -1.46 -11.61 3.64
CA PHE A 60 -0.12 -11.10 3.81
C PHE A 60 0.17 -10.85 5.29
N ASP A 61 1.26 -11.43 5.80
CA ASP A 61 1.75 -11.16 7.15
C ASP A 61 2.22 -9.70 7.27
N VAL A 62 1.34 -8.87 7.82
CA VAL A 62 1.57 -7.44 8.01
C VAL A 62 2.86 -7.15 8.78
N GLU A 63 3.28 -8.02 9.72
CA GLU A 63 4.51 -7.83 10.49
C GLU A 63 5.75 -7.98 9.59
N LYS A 64 5.71 -8.88 8.61
CA LYS A 64 6.78 -9.05 7.60
C LYS A 64 6.78 -7.96 6.53
N GLY A 65 5.65 -7.30 6.26
CA GLY A 65 5.57 -6.17 5.32
C GLY A 65 5.66 -4.79 5.95
N MET A 66 6.01 -4.69 7.23
CA MET A 66 6.27 -3.38 7.86
C MET A 66 7.41 -2.60 7.18
N GLY A 67 8.31 -3.30 6.47
CA GLY A 67 9.34 -2.69 5.61
C GLY A 67 8.90 -2.44 4.16
N LEU A 68 7.64 -2.72 3.80
CA LEU A 68 7.10 -2.43 2.47
C LEU A 68 6.36 -1.09 2.41
N PHE A 69 6.18 -0.44 3.57
CA PHE A 69 5.56 0.87 3.69
C PHE A 69 6.63 1.97 3.74
N GLN A 70 6.40 3.07 3.03
CA GLN A 70 7.38 4.14 2.81
C GLN A 70 8.64 3.64 2.10
N VAL A 71 8.48 3.08 0.88
CA VAL A 71 9.51 2.94 -0.16
C VAL A 71 10.95 2.79 0.39
N SER A 72 11.19 1.77 1.22
CA SER A 72 12.55 1.31 1.56
C SER A 72 13.07 0.33 0.51
N SER A 73 12.31 0.14 -0.56
CA SER A 73 12.72 -0.51 -1.80
C SER A 73 13.85 0.29 -2.45
N ASN A 74 14.80 -0.43 -3.03
CA ASN A 74 15.82 0.20 -3.88
C ASN A 74 15.13 1.00 -4.98
N ARG A 75 15.69 2.16 -5.34
CA ARG A 75 15.15 3.02 -6.37
C ARG A 75 16.15 3.11 -7.51
N THR A 76 15.67 2.87 -8.71
CA THR A 76 16.48 3.01 -9.92
C THR A 76 16.00 4.23 -10.69
N GLU A 77 16.87 5.21 -10.90
CA GLU A 77 16.59 6.34 -11.78
C GLU A 77 16.48 5.85 -13.24
N LEU A 78 15.54 6.45 -13.98
CA LEU A 78 15.24 6.04 -15.34
C LEU A 78 15.56 7.18 -16.31
N ASP A 79 16.44 6.88 -17.26
CA ASP A 79 16.80 7.80 -18.34
C ASP A 79 16.01 7.50 -19.62
N SER A 80 15.44 6.30 -19.73
CA SER A 80 14.64 5.88 -20.88
C SER A 80 13.57 4.86 -20.51
N CYS A 81 12.43 4.91 -21.21
CA CYS A 81 11.40 3.88 -21.12
C CYS A 81 11.90 2.47 -21.49
N LYS A 82 13.01 2.34 -22.21
CA LYS A 82 13.65 1.06 -22.56
C LYS A 82 14.13 0.26 -21.34
N GLN A 83 14.33 0.93 -20.20
CA GLN A 83 14.72 0.28 -18.94
C GLN A 83 13.54 -0.35 -18.20
N LEU A 84 12.32 -0.19 -18.73
CA LEU A 84 11.09 -0.66 -18.12
C LEU A 84 10.53 -1.89 -18.85
N LYS A 85 9.75 -2.67 -18.12
CA LYS A 85 8.98 -3.81 -18.63
C LYS A 85 7.57 -3.84 -18.01
N PRO A 86 6.62 -4.57 -18.63
CA PRO A 86 5.31 -4.82 -18.02
C PRO A 86 5.45 -5.39 -16.60
N GLY A 87 4.67 -4.85 -15.67
CA GLY A 87 4.69 -5.18 -14.24
C GLY A 87 5.65 -4.32 -13.41
N ASP A 88 6.41 -3.40 -14.00
CA ASP A 88 7.23 -2.46 -13.23
C ASP A 88 6.37 -1.41 -12.52
N HIS A 89 6.73 -1.10 -11.28
CA HIS A 89 6.17 0.02 -10.52
C HIS A 89 7.07 1.23 -10.72
N ILE A 90 6.51 2.30 -11.28
CA ILE A 90 7.19 3.57 -11.47
C ILE A 90 6.55 4.68 -10.65
N SER A 91 7.36 5.67 -10.28
CA SER A 91 6.91 6.90 -9.65
C SER A 91 7.57 8.11 -10.30
N TRP A 92 6.85 9.23 -10.39
CA TRP A 92 7.37 10.49 -10.91
C TRP A 92 6.75 11.70 -10.21
N HIS A 93 7.37 12.85 -10.36
CA HIS A 93 6.88 14.09 -9.73
C HIS A 93 5.74 14.71 -10.55
N ASN A 94 4.55 14.83 -9.97
CA ASN A 94 3.41 15.53 -10.57
C ASN A 94 3.14 16.85 -9.83
N HIS A 95 2.62 17.86 -10.54
CA HIS A 95 2.40 19.21 -10.02
C HIS A 95 1.36 19.26 -8.88
N TYR A 96 0.49 18.26 -8.77
CA TYR A 96 -0.61 18.20 -7.78
C TYR A 96 -0.47 17.06 -6.75
N VAL A 97 0.31 16.02 -7.07
CA VAL A 97 0.57 14.85 -6.21
C VAL A 97 2.07 14.65 -6.22
N LEU A 98 2.74 14.95 -5.11
CA LEU A 98 4.20 15.14 -5.09
C LEU A 98 4.98 13.95 -5.65
N TYR A 99 4.48 12.74 -5.45
CA TYR A 99 4.92 11.54 -6.15
C TYR A 99 3.70 10.77 -6.64
N HIS A 100 3.62 10.57 -7.96
CA HIS A 100 2.54 9.85 -8.60
C HIS A 100 3.01 8.46 -8.98
N HIS A 101 2.24 7.43 -8.60
CA HIS A 101 2.62 6.02 -8.76
C HIS A 101 1.78 5.32 -9.83
N ALA A 102 2.41 4.44 -10.60
CA ALA A 102 1.74 3.66 -11.63
C ALA A 102 2.38 2.28 -11.84
N ILE A 103 1.60 1.37 -12.43
CA ILE A 103 2.07 0.07 -12.93
C ILE A 103 2.20 0.14 -14.44
N VAL A 104 3.37 -0.20 -14.97
CA VAL A 104 3.62 -0.32 -16.41
C VAL A 104 2.93 -1.57 -16.94
N VAL A 105 2.14 -1.42 -18.00
CA VAL A 105 1.44 -2.52 -18.68
C VAL A 105 2.06 -2.81 -20.05
N ASP A 106 2.57 -1.79 -20.73
CA ASP A 106 3.23 -1.94 -22.01
C ASP A 106 4.27 -0.84 -22.23
N VAL A 107 5.25 -1.11 -23.08
CA VAL A 107 6.35 -0.18 -23.40
C VAL A 107 6.44 -0.06 -24.91
N ASN A 108 6.41 1.17 -25.42
CA ASN A 108 6.69 1.48 -26.81
C ASN A 108 7.97 2.31 -26.92
N PRO A 109 9.14 1.66 -27.12
CA PRO A 109 10.42 2.34 -27.21
C PRO A 109 10.53 3.30 -28.41
N SER A 110 9.86 2.98 -29.51
CA SER A 110 9.94 3.78 -30.76
C SER A 110 9.29 5.15 -30.60
N GLN A 111 8.24 5.23 -29.78
CA GLN A 111 7.52 6.47 -29.50
C GLN A 111 7.90 7.08 -28.14
N ASN A 112 8.76 6.42 -27.37
CA ASN A 112 9.09 6.77 -25.99
C ASN A 112 7.86 6.90 -25.08
N ARG A 113 6.92 5.95 -25.21
CA ARG A 113 5.64 5.93 -24.48
C ARG A 113 5.49 4.68 -23.63
N LEU A 114 4.74 4.83 -22.54
CA LEU A 114 4.36 3.74 -21.65
C LEU A 114 2.85 3.63 -21.61
N GLN A 115 2.31 2.42 -21.64
CA GLN A 115 0.95 2.19 -21.19
C GLN A 115 1.01 1.89 -19.70
N VAL A 116 0.23 2.61 -18.90
CA VAL A 116 0.23 2.46 -17.44
C VAL A 116 -1.18 2.29 -16.90
N VAL A 117 -1.27 1.67 -15.72
CA VAL A 117 -2.47 1.69 -14.88
C VAL A 117 -2.17 2.47 -13.61
N HIS A 118 -3.00 3.47 -13.32
CA HIS A 118 -2.86 4.32 -12.13
C HIS A 118 -4.17 5.02 -11.78
N TYR A 119 -4.23 5.64 -10.60
CA TYR A 119 -5.26 6.62 -10.31
C TYR A 119 -5.06 7.88 -11.18
N GLY A 120 -6.02 8.17 -12.05
CA GLY A 120 -6.00 9.32 -12.95
C GLY A 120 -7.30 10.12 -12.86
N THR A 121 -7.26 11.37 -13.33
CA THR A 121 -8.46 12.19 -13.47
C THR A 121 -9.02 12.01 -14.86
N VAL A 122 -10.33 11.82 -14.97
CA VAL A 122 -11.01 11.59 -16.26
C VAL A 122 -11.52 12.91 -16.80
N LYS A 123 -11.13 13.26 -18.03
CA LYS A 123 -11.66 14.45 -18.71
C LYS A 123 -13.16 14.25 -19.01
N GLY A 124 -13.99 15.21 -18.59
CA GLY A 124 -15.43 15.21 -18.85
C GLY A 124 -16.32 14.57 -17.78
N GLU A 125 -15.75 13.96 -16.73
CA GLU A 125 -16.49 13.42 -15.57
C GLU A 125 -16.03 14.15 -14.31
N ASP A 126 -16.72 15.24 -13.88
CA ASP A 126 -16.57 15.96 -12.59
C ASP A 126 -15.25 15.81 -11.80
N LYS A 127 -14.09 15.87 -12.49
CA LYS A 127 -12.75 15.59 -11.94
C LYS A 127 -12.70 14.36 -11.01
N LYS A 128 -13.48 13.31 -11.26
CA LYS A 128 -13.45 12.10 -10.43
C LYS A 128 -12.14 11.37 -10.65
N ILE A 129 -11.44 11.07 -9.56
CA ILE A 129 -10.24 10.24 -9.56
C ILE A 129 -10.66 8.78 -9.65
N LYS A 130 -10.18 8.07 -10.67
CA LYS A 130 -10.42 6.63 -10.81
C LYS A 130 -9.19 5.90 -11.31
N ILE A 131 -9.11 4.59 -11.09
CA ILE A 131 -8.05 3.78 -11.69
C ILE A 131 -8.32 3.67 -13.19
N VAL A 132 -7.39 4.17 -13.99
CA VAL A 132 -7.46 4.22 -15.47
C VAL A 132 -6.27 3.50 -16.08
N LYS A 133 -6.45 3.06 -17.33
CA LYS A 133 -5.38 2.53 -18.19
C LYS A 133 -5.17 3.49 -19.35
N GLU A 134 -4.00 4.10 -19.46
CA GLU A 134 -3.72 5.09 -20.50
C GLU A 134 -2.27 5.06 -20.98
N TRP A 135 -2.05 5.62 -22.17
CA TRP A 135 -0.71 5.81 -22.73
C TRP A 135 -0.17 7.18 -22.31
N ILE A 136 0.99 7.20 -21.66
CA ILE A 136 1.69 8.40 -21.22
C ILE A 136 3.03 8.54 -21.95
N ASP A 137 3.50 9.77 -22.13
CA ASP A 137 4.81 10.02 -22.69
C ASP A 137 5.87 9.99 -21.58
N PHE A 138 6.96 9.26 -21.81
CA PHE A 138 8.02 9.14 -20.80
C PHE A 138 8.73 10.48 -20.54
N ALA A 139 8.80 11.35 -21.56
CA ALA A 139 9.43 12.67 -21.43
C ALA A 139 8.62 13.65 -20.55
N LYS A 140 7.29 13.55 -20.56
CA LYS A 140 6.33 14.33 -19.75
C LYS A 140 5.04 13.53 -19.60
N PRO A 141 4.49 13.29 -18.39
CA PRO A 141 4.80 13.89 -17.09
C PRO A 141 5.92 13.19 -16.31
N CYS A 142 6.52 12.14 -16.84
CA CYS A 142 7.47 11.28 -16.14
C CYS A 142 8.92 11.82 -16.05
N TRP A 143 9.11 13.14 -16.07
CA TRP A 143 10.46 13.71 -15.89
C TRP A 143 11.02 13.25 -14.53
N LYS A 144 12.23 12.67 -14.54
CA LYS A 144 12.85 12.03 -13.36
C LYS A 144 12.04 10.86 -12.79
N ALA A 145 11.46 10.03 -13.67
CA ALA A 145 10.83 8.80 -13.23
C ALA A 145 11.84 7.90 -12.53
N ILE A 146 11.37 7.26 -11.47
CA ILE A 146 12.10 6.23 -10.74
C ILE A 146 11.32 4.92 -10.84
N ARG A 147 12.04 3.80 -10.99
CA ARG A 147 11.46 2.47 -10.77
C ARG A 147 11.64 2.10 -9.31
N ILE A 148 10.58 1.55 -8.71
CA ILE A 148 10.58 1.04 -7.35
C ILE A 148 10.90 -0.45 -7.40
N ASP A 149 12.05 -0.84 -6.86
CA ASP A 149 12.55 -2.22 -6.89
C ASP A 149 12.21 -2.96 -5.59
N TYR A 150 11.47 -4.05 -5.73
CA TYR A 150 11.03 -4.88 -4.61
C TYR A 150 11.96 -6.08 -4.46
N THR A 151 12.31 -6.43 -3.22
CA THR A 151 13.08 -7.64 -2.93
C THR A 151 12.26 -8.91 -3.14
N ASN A 152 10.97 -8.81 -2.87
CA ASN A 152 10.03 -9.89 -3.05
C ASN A 152 8.78 -9.29 -3.75
N ASP A 153 8.68 -9.44 -5.08
CA ASP A 153 7.50 -9.06 -5.86
C ASP A 153 6.80 -10.26 -6.49
N SER A 154 5.55 -10.04 -6.87
CA SER A 154 4.74 -10.99 -7.61
C SER A 154 5.20 -11.08 -9.07
N PRO A 155 5.00 -12.24 -9.71
CA PRO A 155 5.37 -12.39 -11.12
C PRO A 155 4.56 -11.41 -11.99
N PRO A 156 5.12 -10.92 -13.11
CA PRO A 156 4.54 -9.83 -13.89
C PRO A 156 3.07 -10.05 -14.28
N GLU A 157 2.69 -11.26 -14.69
CA GLU A 157 1.32 -11.58 -15.07
C GLU A 157 0.32 -11.41 -13.91
N LEU A 158 0.73 -11.68 -12.67
CA LEU A 158 -0.11 -11.47 -11.49
C LEU A 158 -0.19 -9.97 -11.14
N VAL A 159 0.93 -9.24 -11.26
CA VAL A 159 0.95 -7.79 -11.06
C VAL A 159 -0.01 -7.10 -12.03
N LEU A 160 0.05 -7.48 -13.30
CA LEU A 160 -0.80 -6.93 -14.35
C LEU A 160 -2.27 -7.31 -14.14
N ALA A 161 -2.56 -8.57 -13.79
CA ALA A 161 -3.91 -9.01 -13.50
C ALA A 161 -4.53 -8.28 -12.30
N ARG A 162 -3.75 -8.02 -11.24
CA ARG A 162 -4.18 -7.19 -10.09
C ARG A 162 -4.49 -5.76 -10.53
N ALA A 163 -3.60 -5.13 -11.29
CA ALA A 163 -3.79 -3.77 -11.77
C ALA A 163 -5.06 -3.65 -12.63
N GLU A 164 -5.27 -4.58 -13.55
CA GLU A 164 -6.44 -4.60 -14.44
C GLU A 164 -7.75 -4.89 -13.67
N SER A 165 -7.71 -5.72 -12.62
CA SER A 165 -8.89 -6.06 -11.82
C SER A 165 -9.50 -4.88 -11.04
N ARG A 166 -8.75 -3.79 -10.88
CA ARG A 166 -9.17 -2.57 -10.18
C ARG A 166 -9.49 -1.40 -11.11
N LEU A 167 -9.47 -1.60 -12.43
CA LEU A 167 -9.86 -0.55 -13.37
C LEU A 167 -11.26 -0.02 -13.09
N GLY A 168 -11.41 1.31 -13.13
CA GLY A 168 -12.65 2.02 -12.84
C GLY A 168 -12.93 2.26 -11.36
N GLU A 169 -12.09 1.76 -10.43
CA GLU A 169 -12.29 2.02 -9.01
C GLU A 169 -12.15 3.51 -8.69
N THR A 170 -13.16 4.09 -8.03
CA THR A 170 -13.24 5.53 -7.70
C THR A 170 -13.00 5.81 -6.21
N LYS A 171 -12.60 4.81 -5.42
CA LYS A 171 -12.53 4.90 -3.95
C LYS A 171 -11.25 5.59 -3.44
N TYR A 172 -10.64 6.46 -4.24
CA TYR A 172 -9.39 7.12 -3.90
C TYR A 172 -9.50 7.85 -2.55
N ARG A 173 -8.53 7.60 -1.66
CA ARG A 173 -8.40 8.28 -0.37
C ARG A 173 -6.93 8.60 -0.14
N PHE A 174 -6.64 9.83 0.26
CA PHE A 174 -5.26 10.36 0.32
C PHE A 174 -4.34 9.56 1.26
N LEU A 175 -4.86 9.12 2.42
CA LEU A 175 -4.07 8.53 3.50
C LEU A 175 -3.94 7.00 3.47
N ASP A 176 -4.78 6.31 2.69
CA ASP A 176 -4.85 4.85 2.66
C ASP A 176 -5.06 4.31 1.24
N ASN A 177 -6.10 4.71 0.51
CA ASN A 177 -6.36 4.27 -0.88
C ASN A 177 -5.82 5.22 -1.93
N ASN A 178 -4.50 5.43 -1.93
CA ASN A 178 -3.83 6.30 -2.87
C ASN A 178 -3.06 5.51 -3.95
N CYS A 179 -2.37 6.23 -4.85
CA CYS A 179 -1.63 5.63 -5.95
C CYS A 179 -0.45 4.74 -5.49
N GLU A 180 0.22 5.07 -4.39
CA GLU A 180 1.32 4.26 -3.85
C GLU A 180 0.78 2.94 -3.28
N SER A 181 -0.31 3.01 -2.52
CA SER A 181 -0.97 1.82 -1.97
C SER A 181 -1.46 0.89 -3.06
N PHE A 182 -2.07 1.44 -4.11
CA PHE A 182 -2.49 0.68 -5.28
C PHE A 182 -1.31 -0.03 -5.96
N ALA A 183 -0.24 0.69 -6.28
CA ALA A 183 0.91 0.11 -6.97
C ALA A 183 1.63 -0.94 -6.10
N THR A 184 1.74 -0.69 -4.80
CA THR A 184 2.29 -1.65 -3.83
C THR A 184 1.45 -2.91 -3.78
N PHE A 185 0.12 -2.79 -3.67
CA PHE A 185 -0.78 -3.94 -3.72
C PHE A 185 -0.59 -4.76 -4.99
N CYS A 186 -0.45 -4.12 -6.15
CA CYS A 186 -0.22 -4.84 -7.40
C CYS A 186 1.09 -5.65 -7.34
N LYS A 187 2.17 -5.05 -6.84
CA LYS A 187 3.49 -5.69 -6.74
C LYS A 187 3.55 -6.79 -5.69
N THR A 188 2.82 -6.68 -4.58
CA THR A 188 3.08 -7.54 -3.40
C THR A 188 1.85 -8.27 -2.87
N GLY A 189 0.63 -7.90 -3.28
CA GLY A 189 -0.63 -8.40 -2.70
C GLY A 189 -0.98 -7.74 -1.36
N VAL A 190 -0.16 -6.79 -0.89
CA VAL A 190 -0.35 -6.12 0.40
C VAL A 190 -1.42 -5.02 0.28
N ASN A 191 -2.53 -5.20 0.99
CA ASN A 191 -3.60 -4.21 1.05
C ASN A 191 -3.39 -3.20 2.21
N GLU A 192 -3.96 -2.00 2.06
CA GLU A 192 -3.78 -0.73 2.82
C GLU A 192 -3.68 -0.81 4.35
N SER A 193 -4.16 -1.90 4.96
CA SER A 193 -4.12 -2.08 6.42
C SER A 193 -2.70 -2.02 7.00
N CYS A 194 -1.65 -2.25 6.20
CA CYS A 194 -0.26 -2.16 6.65
C CYS A 194 0.16 -0.73 7.02
N GLN A 195 -0.37 0.31 6.38
CA GLN A 195 0.02 1.70 6.63
C GLN A 195 -0.52 2.19 7.99
N ALA A 196 -1.82 1.98 8.21
CA ALA A 196 -2.49 2.27 9.48
C ALA A 196 -1.95 1.38 10.61
N LYS A 197 -1.65 0.10 10.35
CA LYS A 197 -1.04 -0.81 11.34
C LYS A 197 0.40 -0.43 11.65
N TRP A 198 1.22 -0.08 10.66
CA TRP A 198 2.59 0.43 10.86
C TRP A 198 2.56 1.69 11.73
N LEU A 199 1.68 2.63 11.41
CA LEU A 199 1.49 3.86 12.18
C LEU A 199 1.09 3.51 13.62
N ALA A 200 0.06 2.70 13.80
CA ALA A 200 -0.36 2.24 15.12
C ALA A 200 0.76 1.51 15.90
N GLN A 201 1.62 0.75 15.24
CA GLN A 201 2.75 0.08 15.88
C GLN A 201 3.89 1.03 16.24
N LYS A 202 4.23 1.99 15.37
CA LYS A 202 5.17 3.07 15.67
C LYS A 202 4.67 3.88 16.87
N LEU A 203 3.41 4.27 16.86
CA LEU A 203 2.72 4.93 17.98
C LEU A 203 2.85 4.12 19.27
N LYS A 204 2.59 2.81 19.24
CA LYS A 204 2.77 1.91 20.40
C LYS A 204 4.21 1.85 20.89
N LYS A 205 5.21 1.82 20.01
CA LYS A 205 6.63 1.81 20.40
C LYS A 205 7.04 3.12 21.07
N VAL A 206 6.64 4.27 20.51
CA VAL A 206 6.87 5.59 21.11
C VAL A 206 6.17 5.70 22.47
N LEU A 207 4.91 5.24 22.58
CA LEU A 207 4.18 5.08 23.85
C LEU A 207 4.96 4.30 24.90
N LYS A 208 5.55 3.17 24.52
CA LYS A 208 6.30 2.33 25.45
C LYS A 208 7.58 3.02 25.94
N VAL A 209 8.35 3.64 25.05
CA VAL A 209 9.64 4.26 25.40
C VAL A 209 9.46 5.56 26.16
N THR A 210 8.64 6.47 25.64
CA THR A 210 8.42 7.80 26.23
C THR A 210 7.59 7.68 27.51
N GLY A 211 6.61 6.78 27.53
CA GLY A 211 5.83 6.48 28.74
C GLY A 211 6.70 5.93 29.87
N ALA A 212 7.59 4.97 29.59
CA ALA A 212 8.52 4.46 30.59
C ALA A 212 9.46 5.55 31.13
N ARG A 213 9.94 6.47 30.27
CA ARG A 213 10.79 7.60 30.68
C ARG A 213 10.08 8.60 31.58
N VAL A 214 8.87 9.04 31.20
CA VAL A 214 8.09 9.99 32.00
C VAL A 214 7.68 9.39 33.34
N VAL A 215 7.26 8.12 33.37
CA VAL A 215 6.98 7.41 34.64
C VAL A 215 8.24 7.34 35.50
N ALA A 216 9.40 6.98 34.94
CA ALA A 216 10.65 6.91 35.70
C ALA A 216 11.05 8.26 36.31
N GLU A 217 10.92 9.36 35.58
CA GLU A 217 11.23 10.70 36.11
C GLU A 217 10.21 11.16 37.17
N LEU A 218 8.91 10.94 36.96
CA LEU A 218 7.89 11.31 37.95
C LEU A 218 7.99 10.47 39.24
N THR A 219 8.38 9.19 39.12
CA THR A 219 8.61 8.31 40.29
C THR A 219 9.84 8.72 41.10
N LYS A 220 10.84 9.36 40.47
CA LYS A 220 11.99 9.95 41.19
C LYS A 220 11.60 11.21 41.96
N VAL A 221 10.62 11.97 41.47
CA VAL A 221 10.14 13.22 42.09
C VAL A 221 9.10 12.94 43.19
N GLY A 222 8.26 11.92 43.02
CA GLY A 222 7.28 11.48 44.01
C GLY A 222 7.88 10.54 45.05
N GLY A 223 8.33 11.08 46.18
CA GLY A 223 8.68 10.27 47.35
C GLY A 223 7.52 9.38 47.86
N ALA A 224 7.74 8.65 48.96
CA ALA A 224 6.85 7.59 49.47
C ALA A 224 5.39 7.99 49.80
N LEU A 225 5.02 9.27 49.74
CA LEU A 225 3.63 9.72 49.87
C LEU A 225 3.03 9.95 48.48
N GLY A 226 2.17 9.03 48.04
CA GLY A 226 1.30 9.23 46.87
C GLY A 226 1.61 8.38 45.65
N LYS A 227 2.18 7.18 45.80
CA LYS A 227 2.50 6.27 44.68
C LYS A 227 1.32 5.95 43.75
N GLU A 228 0.08 5.87 44.27
CA GLU A 228 -1.11 5.60 43.43
C GLU A 228 -1.59 6.84 42.69
N ILE A 229 -1.73 7.99 43.38
CA ILE A 229 -2.18 9.25 42.76
C ILE A 229 -1.16 9.74 41.72
N THR A 230 0.14 9.62 42.01
CA THR A 230 1.20 9.96 41.02
C THR A 230 1.20 9.00 39.85
N LYS A 231 0.83 7.73 40.01
CA LYS A 231 0.74 6.76 38.92
C LYS A 231 -0.39 7.11 37.96
N ASP A 232 -1.59 7.41 38.45
CA ASP A 232 -2.73 7.76 37.58
C ASP A 232 -2.52 9.08 36.85
N ILE A 233 -1.96 10.09 37.53
CA ILE A 233 -1.56 11.37 36.93
C ILE A 233 -0.43 11.15 35.92
N ALA A 234 0.56 10.32 36.24
CA ALA A 234 1.63 9.96 35.31
C ALA A 234 1.08 9.23 34.09
N GLU A 235 0.14 8.29 34.24
CA GLU A 235 -0.49 7.58 33.12
C GLU A 235 -1.31 8.53 32.22
N GLY A 236 -2.03 9.49 32.81
CA GLY A 236 -2.75 10.53 32.06
C GLY A 236 -1.83 11.52 31.34
N ALA A 237 -0.76 11.97 32.01
CA ALA A 237 0.26 12.84 31.45
C ALA A 237 1.07 12.13 30.35
N VAL A 238 1.40 10.84 30.53
CA VAL A 238 2.02 9.98 29.52
C VAL A 238 1.11 9.83 28.32
N LYS A 239 -0.18 9.51 28.49
CA LYS A 239 -1.11 9.42 27.35
C LYS A 239 -1.19 10.72 26.56
N THR A 240 -1.16 11.87 27.23
CA THR A 240 -1.26 13.19 26.60
C THR A 240 0.05 13.64 25.95
N ALA A 241 1.17 13.49 26.65
CA ALA A 241 2.50 13.84 26.14
C ALA A 241 2.92 12.91 25.02
N VAL A 242 2.63 11.61 25.16
CA VAL A 242 2.85 10.68 24.06
C VAL A 242 1.92 10.97 22.92
N SER A 243 0.60 11.14 23.09
CA SER A 243 -0.25 11.45 21.94
C SER A 243 0.24 12.70 21.18
N LYS A 244 0.70 13.74 21.87
CA LYS A 244 1.33 14.91 21.23
C LYS A 244 2.68 14.61 20.57
N ALA A 245 3.59 13.89 21.24
CA ALA A 245 4.91 13.55 20.69
C ALA A 245 4.81 12.55 19.54
N ALA A 246 3.90 11.59 19.63
CA ALA A 246 3.52 10.68 18.58
C ALA A 246 2.92 11.42 17.39
N VAL A 247 1.97 12.33 17.62
CA VAL A 247 1.41 13.17 16.55
C VAL A 247 2.50 14.04 15.94
N ALA A 248 3.41 14.62 16.73
CA ALA A 248 4.55 15.39 16.22
C ALA A 248 5.55 14.55 15.43
N GLU A 249 5.96 13.37 15.92
CA GLU A 249 6.88 12.45 15.21
C GLU A 249 6.22 11.88 13.96
N VAL A 250 4.91 11.62 13.99
CA VAL A 250 4.12 11.29 12.80
C VAL A 250 4.08 12.49 11.84
N LEU A 251 3.86 13.72 12.31
CA LEU A 251 3.88 14.93 11.48
C LEU A 251 5.29 15.29 10.97
N GLU A 252 6.36 14.83 11.63
CA GLU A 252 7.75 15.01 11.20
C GLU A 252 8.20 13.93 10.21
N THR A 253 7.64 12.71 10.32
CA THR A 253 7.88 11.60 9.39
C THR A 253 6.91 11.58 8.22
N VAL A 254 5.76 12.25 8.36
CA VAL A 254 4.97 12.79 7.24
C VAL A 254 5.84 13.88 6.65
N PRO A 255 6.37 13.71 5.43
CA PRO A 255 7.20 14.74 4.85
C PRO A 255 6.41 16.05 4.80
N LYS A 256 7.06 17.17 5.17
CA LYS A 256 6.45 18.51 5.40
C LYS A 256 5.49 19.01 4.29
N HIS A 257 5.48 18.34 3.15
CA HIS A 257 4.66 18.61 1.98
C HIS A 257 3.25 17.97 2.00
N GLN A 258 2.89 17.17 3.03
CA GLN A 258 1.54 16.59 3.22
C GLN A 258 0.72 17.28 4.34
N ILE A 259 1.25 18.35 4.98
CA ILE A 259 0.61 19.04 6.11
C ILE A 259 0.08 20.44 5.70
N MET A 260 -0.08 20.69 4.39
CA MET A 260 -0.78 21.88 3.87
C MET A 260 -1.82 21.50 2.82
#